data_AF-E1U2Q9-F1
#
_entry.id   AF-E1U2Q9-F1
#
_cell.length_a   1.000
_cell.length_b   1.000
_cell.length_c   1.000
_cell.angle_alpha   90.00
_cell.angle_beta   90.00
_cell.angle_gamma   90.00
#
_symmetry.space_group_name_H-M   'P 1'
#
loop_
_entity.id
_entity.type
_entity.pdbx_description
1 polymer ?
#
loop_
_entity_poly.entity_id
_entity_poly.type
_entity_poly.pdbx_seq_one_letter_code
_entity_poly.pdbx_strand_id
1 'polypeptide(L)'
;GMTLLEVIIVLGIMGVVSAGVVTLAQRAIDSQNMTKAAQNLNSVQIAMTQTYRSLGNYPATANANAATQLANGLVSLGKVSADEAKNPFTGTAMGIFSFPRNSAANKAFAITVGGLTQAQCKTLVTSVGDMFPF
;
A
#
# COMPACT_ATOMS: atom_id res chain seq x y z
N GLY A 1 -6.59 19.10 49.64
CA GLY A 1 -7.58 18.37 48.82
C GLY A 1 -7.75 19.13 47.53
N MET A 2 -7.72 18.44 46.38
CA MET A 2 -7.97 19.11 45.09
C MET A 2 -9.36 19.70 45.07
N THR A 3 -9.47 20.96 44.66
CA THR A 3 -10.75 21.65 44.56
C THR A 3 -11.52 21.14 43.33
N LEU A 4 -12.85 21.11 43.41
CA LEU A 4 -13.72 20.70 42.30
C LEU A 4 -13.44 21.49 41.01
N LEU A 5 -12.99 22.74 41.16
CA LEU A 5 -12.63 23.63 40.07
C LEU A 5 -11.33 23.22 39.36
N GLU A 6 -10.30 22.81 40.11
CA GLU A 6 -9.07 22.27 39.50
C GLU A 6 -9.36 21.01 38.68
N VAL A 7 -10.24 20.12 39.15
CA VAL A 7 -10.57 18.89 38.44
C VAL A 7 -11.30 19.17 37.12
N ILE A 8 -12.21 20.15 37.08
CA ILE A 8 -12.93 20.53 35.86
C ILE A 8 -11.99 21.13 34.81
N ILE A 9 -11.04 21.98 35.23
CA ILE A 9 -10.07 22.58 34.31
C ILE A 9 -9.15 21.49 33.72
N VAL A 10 -8.69 20.55 34.56
CA VAL A 10 -7.85 19.43 34.10
C VAL A 10 -8.60 18.55 33.11
N LEU A 11 -9.86 18.20 33.40
CA LEU A 11 -10.69 17.42 32.47
C LEU A 11 -10.94 18.16 31.15
N GLY A 12 -11.14 19.49 31.21
CA GLY A 12 -11.32 20.32 30.03
C GLY A 12 -10.10 20.31 29.10
N ILE A 13 -8.89 20.46 29.67
CA ILE A 13 -7.64 20.42 28.89
C ILE A 13 -7.40 19.01 28.32
N MET A 14 -7.59 17.96 29.12
CA MET A 14 -7.44 16.58 28.65
C MET A 14 -8.41 16.26 27.50
N GLY A 15 -9.63 16.79 27.54
CA GLY A 15 -10.60 16.68 26.46
C GLY A 15 -10.08 17.25 25.14
N VAL A 16 -9.61 18.49 25.14
CA VAL A 16 -9.12 19.16 23.91
C VAL A 16 -7.83 18.52 23.39
N VAL A 17 -6.91 18.14 24.28
CA VAL A 17 -5.68 17.44 23.89
C VAL A 17 -6.01 16.11 23.22
N SER A 18 -6.95 15.33 23.77
CA SER A 18 -7.35 14.04 23.22
C SER A 18 -7.92 14.14 21.79
N ALA A 19 -8.70 15.18 21.50
CA ALA A 19 -9.23 15.44 20.16
C ALA A 19 -8.13 15.80 19.14
N GLY A 20 -7.13 16.58 19.58
CA GLY A 20 -5.99 16.96 18.74
C GLY A 20 -5.10 15.77 18.39
N VAL A 21 -4.77 14.91 19.37
CA VAL A 21 -3.86 13.78 19.11
C VAL A 21 -4.41 12.75 18.14
N VAL A 22 -5.74 12.53 18.08
CA VAL A 22 -6.34 11.57 17.13
C VAL A 22 -6.14 12.03 15.68
N THR A 23 -6.34 13.32 15.40
CA THR A 23 -6.15 13.88 14.05
C THR A 23 -4.69 13.91 13.65
N LEU A 24 -3.79 14.27 14.58
CA LEU A 24 -2.35 14.21 14.36
C LEU A 24 -1.86 12.78 14.11
N ALA A 25 -2.35 11.80 14.89
CA ALA A 25 -2.01 10.39 14.72
C ALA A 25 -2.49 9.84 13.37
N GLN A 26 -3.72 10.16 12.94
CA GLN A 26 -4.23 9.73 11.64
C GLN A 26 -3.40 10.29 10.49
N ARG A 27 -3.05 11.58 10.51
CA ARG A 27 -2.16 12.17 9.50
C ARG A 27 -0.78 11.51 9.47
N ALA A 28 -0.21 11.21 10.63
CA ALA A 28 1.09 10.54 10.73
C ALA A 28 1.03 9.09 10.21
N ILE A 29 -0.07 8.36 10.47
CA ILE A 29 -0.30 7.00 9.96
C ILE A 29 -0.46 7.03 8.43
N ASP A 30 -1.29 7.94 7.90
CA ASP A 30 -1.48 8.09 6.46
C ASP A 30 -0.16 8.42 5.75
N SER A 31 0.64 9.33 6.32
CA SER A 31 1.95 9.67 5.77
C SER A 31 2.91 8.48 5.79
N GLN A 32 2.95 7.71 6.87
CA GLN A 32 3.79 6.50 6.94
C GLN A 32 3.33 5.43 5.95
N ASN A 33 2.02 5.22 5.83
CA ASN A 33 1.45 4.26 4.90
C ASN A 33 1.73 4.64 3.44
N MET A 34 1.75 5.93 3.12
CA MET A 34 2.15 6.42 1.78
C MET A 34 3.61 6.09 1.47
N THR A 35 4.53 6.40 2.38
CA THR A 35 5.96 6.08 2.18
C THR A 35 6.19 4.58 2.04
N LYS A 36 5.54 3.77 2.90
CA LYS A 36 5.60 2.31 2.80
C LYS A 36 4.99 1.80 1.50
N ALA A 37 3.86 2.34 1.06
CA ALA A 37 3.24 1.93 -0.18
C ALA A 37 4.14 2.21 -1.38
N ALA A 38 4.80 3.37 -1.43
CA ALA A 38 5.77 3.68 -2.49
C ALA A 38 6.96 2.71 -2.50
N GLN A 39 7.52 2.39 -1.34
CA GLN A 39 8.61 1.42 -1.21
C GLN A 39 8.18 0.02 -1.64
N ASN A 40 7.04 -0.45 -1.12
CA ASN A 40 6.46 -1.77 -1.43
C ASN A 40 6.19 -1.92 -2.94
N LEU A 41 5.56 -0.91 -3.55
CA LEU A 41 5.31 -0.88 -5.00
C LEU A 41 6.61 -0.97 -5.79
N ASN A 42 7.66 -0.23 -5.36
CA ASN A 42 8.96 -0.27 -6.02
C ASN A 42 9.63 -1.65 -5.91
N SER A 43 9.64 -2.25 -4.72
CA SER A 43 10.22 -3.58 -4.50
C SER A 43 9.51 -4.64 -5.35
N VAL A 44 8.18 -4.62 -5.38
CA VAL A 44 7.37 -5.59 -6.14
C VAL A 44 7.56 -5.41 -7.65
N GLN A 45 7.61 -4.18 -8.19
CA GLN A 45 7.84 -3.98 -9.62
C GLN A 45 9.24 -4.44 -10.06
N ILE A 46 10.26 -4.21 -9.21
CA ILE A 46 11.63 -4.63 -9.50
C ILE A 46 11.69 -6.16 -9.48
N ALA A 47 11.11 -6.81 -8.46
CA ALA A 47 11.05 -8.26 -8.38
C ALA A 47 10.33 -8.89 -9.59
N MET A 48 9.20 -8.30 -10.00
CA MET A 48 8.43 -8.76 -11.16
C MET A 48 9.22 -8.63 -12.46
N THR A 49 9.82 -7.46 -12.70
CA THR A 49 10.60 -7.23 -13.92
C THR A 49 11.87 -8.07 -13.95
N GLN A 50 12.63 -8.18 -12.85
CA GLN A 50 13.84 -9.01 -12.81
C GLN A 50 13.55 -10.50 -13.03
N THR A 51 12.42 -11.00 -12.51
CA THR A 51 12.08 -12.42 -12.61
C THR A 51 11.51 -12.79 -13.97
N TYR A 52 10.59 -11.98 -14.51
CA TYR A 52 9.77 -12.38 -15.67
C TYR A 52 10.14 -11.67 -16.97
N ARG A 53 10.93 -10.58 -16.94
CA ARG A 53 11.33 -9.88 -18.17
C ARG A 53 12.23 -10.74 -19.06
N SER A 54 13.10 -11.58 -18.47
CA SER A 54 13.93 -12.52 -19.25
C SER A 54 13.13 -13.67 -19.84
N LEU A 55 12.05 -14.08 -19.16
CA LEU A 55 11.11 -15.13 -19.61
C LEU A 55 10.16 -14.62 -20.70
N GLY A 56 10.08 -13.30 -20.90
CA GLY A 56 9.29 -12.67 -21.95
C GLY A 56 7.77 -12.65 -21.72
N ASN A 57 7.26 -13.32 -20.69
CA ASN A 57 5.85 -13.30 -20.27
C ASN A 57 5.73 -13.31 -18.74
N TYR A 58 4.70 -12.66 -18.23
CA TYR A 58 4.32 -12.70 -16.82
C TYR A 58 3.32 -13.83 -16.54
N PRO A 59 3.20 -14.32 -15.30
CA PRO A 59 2.28 -15.41 -14.95
C PRO A 59 0.81 -15.02 -15.18
N ALA A 60 0.01 -15.90 -15.76
CA ALA A 60 -1.40 -15.63 -15.99
C ALA A 60 -2.18 -15.49 -14.65
N THR A 61 -2.92 -14.40 -14.51
CA THR A 61 -3.75 -14.11 -13.33
C THR A 61 -5.20 -13.91 -13.75
N ALA A 62 -5.99 -14.97 -13.72
CA ALA A 62 -7.37 -14.96 -14.21
C ALA A 62 -8.35 -14.19 -13.30
N ASN A 63 -8.03 -14.07 -12.00
CA ASN A 63 -8.88 -13.44 -11.00
C ASN A 63 -8.05 -12.83 -9.86
N ALA A 64 -8.71 -12.11 -8.94
CA ALA A 64 -8.06 -11.46 -7.80
C ALA A 64 -7.33 -12.45 -6.86
N ASN A 65 -7.80 -13.69 -6.77
CA ASN A 65 -7.14 -14.72 -5.97
C ASN A 65 -5.80 -15.13 -6.60
N ALA A 66 -5.77 -15.34 -7.93
CA ALA A 66 -4.53 -15.60 -8.64
C ALA A 66 -3.54 -14.42 -8.54
N ALA A 67 -4.06 -13.18 -8.56
CA ALA A 67 -3.25 -11.98 -8.42
C ALA A 67 -2.58 -11.85 -7.04
N THR A 68 -3.30 -12.19 -5.97
CA THR A 68 -2.75 -12.22 -4.61
C THR A 68 -1.85 -13.43 -4.36
N GLN A 69 -2.15 -14.58 -4.96
CA GLN A 69 -1.28 -15.75 -4.95
C GLN A 69 0.06 -15.47 -5.65
N LEU A 70 0.06 -14.70 -6.74
CA LEU A 70 1.31 -14.28 -7.39
C LEU A 70 2.18 -13.43 -6.45
N ALA A 71 1.59 -12.48 -5.74
CA ALA A 71 2.30 -11.68 -4.74
C ALA A 71 2.88 -12.55 -3.61
N ASN A 72 2.08 -13.47 -3.05
CA ASN A 72 2.53 -14.41 -2.03
C ASN A 72 3.57 -15.41 -2.56
N GLY A 73 3.51 -15.75 -3.85
CA GLY A 73 4.50 -16.54 -4.55
C GLY A 73 5.85 -15.83 -4.55
N LEU A 74 5.89 -14.54 -4.91
CA LEU A 74 7.13 -13.75 -4.85
C LEU A 74 7.74 -13.73 -3.43
N VAL A 75 6.89 -13.68 -2.40
CA VAL A 75 7.32 -13.79 -0.99
C VAL A 75 7.95 -15.16 -0.72
N SER A 76 7.28 -16.22 -1.14
CA SER A 76 7.74 -17.61 -0.94
C SER A 76 9.05 -17.91 -1.69
N LEU A 77 9.27 -17.24 -2.83
CA LEU A 77 10.52 -17.29 -3.60
C LEU A 77 11.62 -16.39 -3.02
N GLY A 78 11.35 -15.64 -1.94
CA GLY A 78 12.31 -14.72 -1.33
C GLY A 78 12.65 -13.51 -2.21
N LYS A 79 11.82 -13.18 -3.20
CA LYS A 79 12.03 -12.04 -4.10
C LYS A 79 11.57 -10.71 -3.49
N VAL A 80 10.60 -10.78 -2.59
CA VAL A 80 10.11 -9.66 -1.77
C VAL A 80 9.82 -10.18 -0.36
N SER A 81 9.88 -9.32 0.63
CA SER A 81 9.46 -9.67 1.99
C SER A 81 7.93 -9.72 2.11
N ALA A 82 7.44 -10.41 3.15
CA ALA A 82 6.00 -10.49 3.42
C ALA A 82 5.36 -9.11 3.69
N ASP A 83 6.13 -8.16 4.24
CA ASP A 83 5.65 -6.80 4.48
C ASP A 83 5.67 -5.93 3.21
N GLU A 84 6.61 -6.19 2.28
CA GLU A 84 6.64 -5.51 0.98
C GLU A 84 5.50 -5.96 0.05
N ALA A 85 5.03 -7.20 0.19
CA ALA A 85 3.89 -7.69 -0.58
C ALA A 85 2.53 -7.19 -0.05
N LYS A 86 2.49 -6.56 1.14
CA LYS A 86 1.25 -6.07 1.74
C LYS A 86 0.91 -4.66 1.27
N ASN A 87 -0.39 -4.41 1.20
CA ASN A 87 -0.99 -3.10 1.10
C ASN A 87 -1.02 -2.46 2.51
N PRO A 88 -0.30 -1.35 2.75
CA PRO A 88 -0.27 -0.70 4.06
C PRO A 88 -1.63 -0.13 4.51
N PHE A 89 -2.56 0.10 3.57
CA PHE A 89 -3.87 0.69 3.87
C PHE A 89 -4.90 -0.36 4.31
N THR A 90 -4.81 -1.59 3.78
CA THR A 90 -5.78 -2.67 4.07
C THR A 90 -5.19 -3.80 4.90
N GLY A 91 -3.86 -3.89 5.02
CA GLY A 91 -3.15 -4.97 5.70
C GLY A 91 -3.13 -6.30 4.95
N THR A 92 -3.74 -6.38 3.77
CA THR A 92 -3.80 -7.57 2.91
C THR A 92 -2.72 -7.54 1.82
N ALA A 93 -2.42 -8.68 1.20
CA ALA A 93 -1.51 -8.70 0.05
C ALA A 93 -2.02 -7.83 -1.10
N MET A 94 -1.12 -7.12 -1.78
CA MET A 94 -1.42 -6.43 -3.03
C MET A 94 -1.70 -7.46 -4.12
N GLY A 95 -2.68 -7.19 -4.97
CA GLY A 95 -2.91 -8.01 -6.16
C GLY A 95 -1.92 -7.64 -7.26
N ILE A 96 -1.32 -8.62 -7.93
CA ILE A 96 -0.50 -8.39 -9.11
C ILE A 96 -1.21 -9.05 -10.29
N PHE A 97 -1.67 -8.26 -11.25
CA PHE A 97 -2.35 -8.77 -12.44
C PHE A 97 -1.44 -8.71 -13.65
N SER A 98 -1.35 -9.80 -14.40
CA SER A 98 -0.78 -9.80 -15.74
C SER A 98 -1.85 -9.46 -16.77
N PHE A 99 -1.51 -8.59 -17.70
CA PHE A 99 -2.44 -8.08 -18.71
C PHE A 99 -1.78 -7.97 -20.09
N PRO A 100 -2.57 -7.90 -21.18
CA PRO A 100 -2.01 -7.86 -22.52
C PRO A 100 -1.34 -6.52 -22.83
N ARG A 101 -0.24 -6.57 -23.58
CA ARG A 101 0.40 -5.37 -24.16
C ARG A 101 0.44 -5.55 -25.68
N ASN A 102 -0.11 -4.58 -26.41
CA ASN A 102 -0.20 -4.64 -27.88
C ASN A 102 -0.84 -5.95 -28.39
N SER A 103 -1.97 -6.33 -27.79
CA SER A 103 -2.72 -7.58 -28.06
C SER A 103 -1.99 -8.90 -27.75
N ALA A 104 -0.76 -8.86 -27.23
CA ALA A 104 -0.06 -10.05 -26.75
C ALA A 104 -0.36 -10.27 -25.26
N ALA A 105 -0.94 -11.43 -24.93
CA ALA A 105 -1.33 -11.78 -23.56
C ALA A 105 -0.13 -11.81 -22.59
N ASN A 106 -0.36 -11.38 -21.35
CA ASN A 106 0.60 -11.43 -20.24
C ASN A 106 1.97 -10.80 -20.53
N LYS A 107 2.00 -9.74 -21.36
CA LYS A 107 3.22 -8.99 -21.68
C LYS A 107 3.45 -7.78 -20.77
N ALA A 108 2.47 -7.43 -19.95
CA ALA A 108 2.57 -6.40 -18.92
C ALA A 108 1.97 -6.91 -17.60
N PHE A 109 2.24 -6.17 -16.53
CA PHE A 109 1.67 -6.42 -15.21
C PHE A 109 1.25 -5.10 -14.57
N ALA A 110 0.25 -5.15 -13.71
CA ALA A 110 -0.23 -4.04 -12.90
C ALA A 110 -0.29 -4.47 -11.44
N ILE A 111 0.15 -3.60 -10.54
CA ILE A 111 0.04 -3.82 -9.10
C ILE A 111 -1.19 -3.06 -8.60
N THR A 112 -2.17 -3.77 -8.05
CA THR A 112 -3.42 -3.20 -7.58
C THR A 112 -3.35 -2.89 -6.09
N VAL A 113 -3.56 -1.62 -5.75
CA VAL A 113 -3.69 -1.13 -4.38
C VAL A 113 -5.15 -0.76 -4.12
N GLY A 114 -5.87 -1.63 -3.42
CA GLY A 114 -7.29 -1.44 -3.08
C GLY A 114 -7.51 -0.72 -1.75
N GLY A 115 -8.78 -0.39 -1.47
CA GLY A 115 -9.20 0.16 -0.18
C GLY A 115 -8.75 1.61 0.10
N LEU A 116 -8.41 2.36 -0.95
CA LEU A 116 -7.96 3.75 -0.85
C LEU A 116 -9.16 4.70 -0.78
N THR A 117 -9.07 5.71 0.08
CA THR A 117 -9.93 6.89 0.01
C THR A 117 -9.56 7.77 -1.19
N GLN A 118 -10.44 8.70 -1.58
CA GLN A 118 -10.16 9.62 -2.70
C GLN A 118 -8.89 10.45 -2.49
N ALA A 119 -8.66 10.92 -1.25
CA ALA A 119 -7.46 11.68 -0.91
C ALA A 119 -6.21 10.80 -1.02
N GLN A 120 -6.25 9.60 -0.47
CA GLN A 120 -5.14 8.65 -0.53
C GLN A 120 -4.80 8.25 -1.97
N CYS A 121 -5.81 8.00 -2.81
CA CYS A 121 -5.61 7.67 -4.22
C CYS A 121 -4.86 8.80 -4.96
N LYS A 122 -5.28 10.06 -4.79
CA LYS A 122 -4.60 11.20 -5.40
C LYS A 122 -3.14 11.30 -4.95
N THR A 123 -2.90 11.26 -3.64
CA THR A 123 -1.55 11.38 -3.08
C THR A 123 -0.64 10.24 -3.52
N LEU A 124 -1.14 9.01 -3.52
CA LEU A 124 -0.36 7.84 -3.93
C LEU A 124 0.04 7.95 -5.40
N VAL A 125 -0.93 8.23 -6.29
CA VAL A 125 -0.67 8.37 -7.73
C VAL A 125 0.33 9.49 -8.01
N THR A 126 0.22 10.65 -7.35
CA THR A 126 1.22 11.73 -7.52
C THR A 126 2.59 11.39 -6.97
N SER A 127 2.68 10.51 -5.96
CA SER A 127 3.96 10.16 -5.34
C SER A 127 4.71 9.04 -6.06
N VAL A 128 3.98 8.11 -6.70
CA VAL A 128 4.58 6.92 -7.33
C VAL A 128 4.39 6.90 -8.84
N GLY A 129 3.56 7.78 -9.40
CA GLY A 129 3.20 7.78 -10.82
C GLY A 129 4.41 7.88 -11.75
N ASP A 130 5.44 8.64 -11.37
CA ASP A 130 6.66 8.77 -12.18
C ASP A 130 7.47 7.46 -12.27
N MET A 131 7.24 6.51 -11.36
CA MET A 131 7.91 5.21 -11.34
C MET A 131 7.26 4.18 -12.27
N PHE A 132 6.00 4.40 -12.64
CA PHE A 132 5.19 3.45 -13.40
C PHE A 132 4.77 4.05 -14.75
N PRO A 133 5.06 3.39 -15.89
CA PRO A 133 4.61 3.85 -17.19
C PRO A 133 3.10 3.61 -17.43
N PHE A 134 2.45 2.83 -16.56
CA PHE A 134 1.02 2.52 -16.56
C PHE A 134 0.53 2.27 -15.13
#